data_AF-A0A821IJ70-F1
#
_entry.id   AF-A0A821IJ70-F1
#
_cell.length_a   1.000
_cell.length_b   1.000
_cell.length_c   1.000
_cell.angle_alpha   90.00
_cell.angle_beta   90.00
_cell.angle_gamma   90.00
#
_symmetry.space_group_name_H-M   'P 1'
#
loop_
_entity.id
_entity.type
_entity.pdbx_description
1 polymer ?
#
loop_
_entity_poly.entity_id
_entity_poly.type
_entity_poly.pdbx_seq_one_letter_code
_entity_poly.pdbx_strand_id
1 'polypeptide(L)'
;MKNFKTPSEKYRQQGNEIFAKLKQQEDAAFVVRQGRFTDALKYYNQALNASMNDDERASAHKNLGSLYSYQITSTNIESANKNDYNHNLKECITSYGYALQLGKNYLTYPL
;
A
#
# COMPACT_ATOMS: atom_id res chain seq x y z
N MET A 1 -12.02 27.14 6.33
CA MET A 1 -10.88 26.25 6.63
C MET A 1 -11.31 24.81 6.36
N LYS A 2 -10.44 23.96 5.79
CA LYS A 2 -10.73 22.51 5.69
C LYS A 2 -10.77 21.92 7.11
N ASN A 3 -11.87 21.28 7.49
CA ASN A 3 -11.99 20.58 8.77
C ASN A 3 -11.40 19.16 8.64
N PHE A 4 -10.23 18.94 9.23
CA PHE A 4 -9.59 17.63 9.32
C PHE A 4 -9.96 16.97 10.66
N LYS A 5 -10.35 15.69 10.65
CA LYS A 5 -10.72 14.98 11.87
C LYS A 5 -9.51 14.51 12.67
N THR A 6 -8.38 14.28 12.00
CA THR A 6 -7.13 13.83 12.63
C THR A 6 -5.90 14.45 11.97
N PRO A 7 -4.75 14.51 12.67
CA PRO A 7 -3.47 14.90 12.06
C PRO A 7 -3.09 14.03 10.85
N SER A 8 -3.35 12.71 10.92
CA SER A 8 -3.11 11.78 9.81
C SER A 8 -3.93 12.16 8.57
N GLU A 9 -5.20 12.51 8.75
CA GLU A 9 -6.06 12.94 7.65
C GLU A 9 -5.55 14.23 6.99
N LYS A 10 -5.08 15.20 7.80
CA LYS A 10 -4.47 16.43 7.32
C LYS A 10 -3.23 16.13 6.46
N TYR A 11 -2.28 15.35 6.97
CA TYR A 11 -1.05 15.03 6.25
C TYR A 11 -1.32 14.23 4.98
N ARG A 12 -2.27 13.29 5.02
CA ARG A 12 -2.70 12.53 3.83
C ARG A 12 -3.26 13.46 2.74
N GLN A 13 -4.13 14.41 3.10
CA GLN A 13 -4.66 15.36 2.11
C GLN A 13 -3.55 16.26 1.55
N GLN A 14 -2.66 16.78 2.40
CA GLN A 14 -1.54 17.62 1.94
C GLN A 14 -0.61 16.86 0.98
N GLY A 15 -0.25 15.62 1.32
CA GLY A 15 0.56 14.76 0.45
C GLY A 15 -0.12 14.47 -0.89
N ASN A 16 -1.44 14.22 -0.87
CA ASN A 16 -2.22 14.00 -2.08
C ASN A 16 -2.32 15.25 -2.97
N GLU A 17 -2.46 16.44 -2.37
CA GLU A 17 -2.48 17.72 -3.11
C GLU A 17 -1.13 18.00 -3.78
N ILE A 18 -0.02 17.76 -3.06
CA ILE A 18 1.33 17.88 -3.63
C ILE A 18 1.49 16.91 -4.80
N PHE A 19 1.11 15.65 -4.62
CA PHE A 19 1.19 14.64 -5.66
C PHE A 19 0.33 14.99 -6.89
N ALA A 20 -0.87 15.53 -6.69
CA ALA A 20 -1.75 15.95 -7.77
C ALA A 20 -1.14 17.09 -8.61
N LYS A 21 -0.46 18.04 -7.96
CA LYS A 21 0.26 19.12 -8.65
C LYS A 21 1.46 18.60 -9.44
N LEU A 22 2.20 17.65 -8.86
CA LEU A 22 3.39 17.07 -9.48
C LEU A 22 3.07 16.11 -10.61
N LYS A 23 1.84 15.59 -10.71
CA LYS A 23 1.42 14.63 -11.75
C LYS A 23 1.70 15.14 -13.18
N GLN A 24 1.76 16.45 -13.40
CA GLN A 24 2.09 17.05 -14.71
C GLN A 24 3.59 17.00 -15.07
N GLN A 25 4.45 16.67 -14.11
CA GLN A 25 5.89 16.49 -14.29
C GLN A 25 6.22 15.02 -14.06
N GLU A 26 6.29 14.23 -15.13
CA GLU A 26 6.34 12.76 -15.05
C GLU A 26 7.47 12.24 -14.16
N ASP A 27 8.67 12.82 -14.28
CA ASP A 27 9.85 12.46 -13.48
C ASP A 27 9.66 12.76 -11.99
N ALA A 28 9.21 13.97 -11.65
CA ALA A 28 8.96 14.37 -10.27
C ALA A 28 7.83 13.53 -9.64
N ALA A 29 6.79 13.24 -10.41
CA ALA A 29 5.71 12.36 -9.99
C ALA A 29 6.21 10.93 -9.76
N PHE A 30 7.12 10.43 -10.61
CA PHE A 30 7.73 9.12 -10.45
C PHE A 30 8.56 9.04 -9.16
N VAL A 31 9.48 9.98 -8.94
CA VAL A 31 10.31 10.00 -7.72
C VAL A 31 9.44 10.05 -6.45
N VAL A 32 8.40 10.89 -6.43
CA VAL A 32 7.48 10.96 -5.30
C VAL A 32 6.68 9.66 -5.12
N ARG A 33 6.25 9.00 -6.21
CA ARG A 33 5.60 7.67 -6.10
C ARG A 33 6.53 6.65 -5.48
N GLN A 34 7.79 6.59 -5.93
CA GLN A 34 8.76 5.62 -5.41
C GLN A 34 9.06 5.86 -3.94
N GLY A 35 9.29 7.12 -3.53
CA GLY A 35 9.49 7.44 -2.12
C GLY A 35 8.30 7.04 -1.24
N ARG A 36 7.07 7.35 -1.70
CA ARG A 36 5.85 6.95 -0.99
C ARG A 36 5.67 5.44 -0.93
N PHE A 37 6.06 4.71 -1.97
CA PHE A 37 6.03 3.25 -2.00
C PHE A 37 6.99 2.68 -0.95
N THR A 38 8.24 3.14 -0.92
CA THR A 38 9.24 2.71 0.07
C THR A 38 8.79 2.97 1.50
N ASP A 39 8.27 4.16 1.79
CA ASP A 39 7.77 4.52 3.12
C ASP A 39 6.57 3.65 3.53
N ALA A 40 5.59 3.50 2.64
CA ALA A 40 4.42 2.68 2.92
C ALA A 40 4.80 1.21 3.16
N LEU A 41 5.73 0.66 2.36
CA LEU A 41 6.21 -0.70 2.52
C LEU A 41 6.87 -0.89 3.90
N LYS A 42 7.72 0.06 4.31
CA LYS A 42 8.33 0.05 5.64
C LYS A 42 7.28 0.03 6.75
N TYR A 43 6.32 0.94 6.71
CA TYR A 43 5.31 1.05 7.78
C TYR A 43 4.34 -0.14 7.80
N TYR A 44 3.92 -0.67 6.66
CA TYR A 44 3.06 -1.85 6.63
C TYR A 44 3.78 -3.11 7.09
N ASN A 45 5.08 -3.27 6.78
CA ASN A 45 5.89 -4.35 7.35
C ASN A 45 6.07 -4.20 8.87
N GLN A 46 6.25 -2.97 9.37
CA GLN A 46 6.26 -2.72 10.82
C GLN A 46 4.91 -3.06 11.47
N ALA A 47 3.80 -2.69 10.83
CA ALA A 47 2.45 -3.03 11.31
C ALA A 47 2.23 -4.55 11.32
N LEU A 48 2.70 -5.26 10.29
CA LEU A 48 2.68 -6.72 10.24
C LEU A 48 3.53 -7.35 11.35
N ASN A 49 4.69 -6.79 11.65
CA ASN A 49 5.55 -7.30 12.74
C ASN A 49 4.98 -6.99 14.14
N ALA A 50 4.24 -5.90 14.27
CA ALA A 50 3.65 -5.47 15.54
C ALA A 50 2.23 -6.05 15.78
N SER A 51 1.66 -6.74 14.80
CA SER A 51 0.31 -7.29 14.91
C SER A 51 0.22 -8.35 16.01
N MET A 52 -0.78 -8.23 16.87
CA MET A 52 -1.00 -9.12 18.00
C MET A 52 -2.07 -10.19 17.72
N ASN A 53 -2.86 -10.00 16.66
CA ASN A 53 -3.94 -10.88 16.28
C ASN A 53 -4.01 -11.05 14.75
N ASP A 54 -4.79 -12.03 14.31
CA ASP A 54 -4.93 -12.36 12.89
C ASP A 54 -5.67 -11.24 12.12
N ASP A 55 -6.52 -10.42 12.77
CA ASP A 55 -7.29 -9.33 12.12
C ASP A 55 -6.37 -8.16 11.74
N GLU A 56 -5.46 -7.81 12.65
CA GLU A 56 -4.39 -6.85 12.40
C GLU A 56 -3.45 -7.36 11.29
N ARG A 57 -3.08 -8.65 11.32
CA ARG A 57 -2.29 -9.28 10.24
C ARG A 57 -3.02 -9.23 8.91
N ALA A 58 -4.31 -9.57 8.89
CA ALA A 58 -5.14 -9.54 7.69
C ALA A 58 -5.23 -8.12 7.12
N SER A 59 -5.39 -7.13 7.99
CA SER A 59 -5.42 -5.71 7.62
C SER A 59 -4.09 -5.23 7.05
N ALA A 60 -2.96 -5.62 7.68
CA ALA A 60 -1.63 -5.30 7.20
C ALA A 60 -1.35 -5.93 5.81
N HIS A 61 -1.68 -7.21 5.64
CA HIS A 61 -1.55 -7.91 4.36
C HIS A 61 -2.44 -7.32 3.27
N LYS A 62 -3.67 -6.92 3.58
CA LYS A 62 -4.55 -6.22 2.63
C LYS A 62 -3.92 -4.90 2.15
N ASN A 63 -3.33 -4.14 3.07
CA ASN A 63 -2.67 -2.87 2.75
C ASN A 63 -1.41 -3.08 1.91
N LEU A 64 -0.61 -4.11 2.19
CA LEU A 64 0.53 -4.51 1.35
C LEU A 64 0.07 -4.89 -0.06
N GLY A 65 -0.97 -5.72 -0.19
CA GLY A 65 -1.52 -6.10 -1.50
C GLY A 65 -2.00 -4.88 -2.31
N SER A 66 -2.68 -3.93 -1.66
CA SER A 66 -3.09 -2.67 -2.28
C SER A 66 -1.90 -1.80 -2.71
N LEU A 67 -0.84 -1.76 -1.90
CA LEU A 67 0.37 -1.02 -2.20
C LEU A 67 1.09 -1.59 -3.44
N TYR A 68 1.28 -2.91 -3.50
CA TYR A 68 1.90 -3.56 -4.66
C TYR A 68 1.04 -3.43 -5.92
N SER A 69 -0.28 -3.54 -5.80
CA SER A 69 -1.21 -3.29 -6.92
C SER A 69 -1.10 -1.85 -7.45
N TYR A 70 -0.98 -0.86 -6.56
CA TYR A 70 -0.75 0.53 -6.96
C TYR A 70 0.60 0.72 -7.67
N GLN A 71 1.66 0.07 -7.18
CA GLN A 71 2.98 0.15 -7.79
C GLN A 71 2.97 -0.43 -9.22
N ILE A 72 2.35 -1.59 -9.41
CA ILE A 72 2.21 -2.25 -10.71
C ILE A 72 1.46 -1.34 -11.71
N THR A 73 0.33 -0.78 -11.29
CA THR A 73 -0.54 0.03 -12.17
C THR A 73 0.02 1.42 -12.47
N SER A 74 0.88 1.94 -11.60
CA SER A 74 1.47 3.29 -11.75
C SER A 74 2.86 3.30 -12.39
N THR A 75 3.45 2.13 -12.61
CA THR A 75 4.69 1.99 -13.38
C THR A 75 4.34 1.66 -14.82
N ASN A 76 4.83 2.45 -15.77
CA ASN A 76 4.63 2.15 -17.19
C ASN A 76 5.42 0.87 -17.50
N ILE A 77 4.78 -0.14 -18.10
CA ILE A 77 5.39 -1.47 -18.31
C ILE A 77 6.69 -1.37 -19.13
N GLU A 78 6.81 -0.34 -19.97
CA GLU A 78 7.97 -0.08 -20.81
C GLU A 78 9.19 0.49 -20.05
N SER A 79 8.97 1.15 -18.90
CA SER A 79 10.06 1.70 -18.06
C SER A 79 10.35 0.84 -16.82
N ALA A 80 9.47 -0.10 -16.48
CA ALA A 80 9.70 -1.07 -15.42
C ALA A 80 10.65 -2.18 -15.88
N ASN A 81 11.69 -2.47 -15.09
CA ASN A 81 12.38 -3.74 -15.24
C ASN A 81 11.36 -4.87 -15.07
N LYS A 82 11.25 -5.78 -16.05
CA LYS A 82 10.32 -6.92 -16.02
C LYS A 82 10.43 -7.74 -14.73
N ASN A 83 11.61 -7.77 -14.11
CA ASN A 83 11.84 -8.42 -12.83
C ASN A 83 11.11 -7.73 -11.67
N ASP A 84 11.11 -6.40 -11.63
CA ASP A 84 10.42 -5.64 -10.58
C ASP A 84 8.90 -5.78 -10.71
N TYR A 85 8.38 -5.79 -11.94
CA TYR A 85 6.97 -6.06 -12.20
C TYR A 85 6.56 -7.44 -11.67
N ASN A 86 7.30 -8.48 -12.04
CA ASN A 86 7.01 -9.85 -11.62
C ASN A 86 7.12 -10.02 -10.10
N HIS A 87 8.12 -9.41 -9.48
CA HIS A 87 8.27 -9.39 -8.04
C HIS A 87 7.05 -8.74 -7.37
N ASN A 88 6.69 -7.52 -7.78
CA ASN A 88 5.55 -6.80 -7.20
C ASN A 88 4.23 -7.55 -7.42
N LEU A 89 4.05 -8.19 -8.58
CA LEU A 89 2.85 -8.99 -8.85
C LEU A 89 2.76 -10.21 -7.92
N LYS A 90 3.88 -10.90 -7.70
CA LYS A 90 3.94 -12.01 -6.76
C LYS A 90 3.58 -11.56 -5.35
N GLU A 91 4.22 -10.49 -4.85
CA GLU A 91 3.96 -9.96 -3.51
C GLU A 91 2.51 -9.47 -3.34
N CYS A 92 1.93 -8.87 -4.39
CA CYS A 92 0.52 -8.48 -4.44
C CYS A 92 -0.41 -9.69 -4.22
N ILE A 93 -0.23 -10.75 -5.02
CA ILE A 93 -1.06 -11.97 -4.96
C ILE A 93 -0.89 -12.66 -3.60
N THR A 94 0.35 -12.82 -3.14
CA THR A 94 0.66 -13.44 -1.86
C THR A 94 0.01 -12.67 -0.70
N SER A 95 0.12 -11.34 -0.69
CA SER A 95 -0.46 -10.51 0.35
C SER A 95 -1.98 -10.60 0.41
N TYR A 96 -2.66 -10.54 -0.75
CA TYR A 96 -4.11 -10.75 -0.77
C TYR A 96 -4.52 -12.16 -0.37
N GLY A 97 -3.74 -13.18 -0.75
CA GLY A 97 -3.95 -14.56 -0.32
C GLY A 97 -3.93 -14.70 1.20
N TYR A 98 -2.91 -14.14 1.87
CA TYR A 98 -2.82 -14.14 3.33
C TYR A 98 -3.99 -13.40 3.99
N ALA A 99 -4.34 -12.22 3.47
CA ALA A 99 -5.46 -11.44 4.01
C ALA A 99 -6.79 -12.24 3.95
N LEU A 100 -7.04 -12.94 2.85
CA LEU A 100 -8.23 -13.79 2.69
C LEU A 100 -8.22 -15.01 3.60
N GLN A 101 -7.06 -15.65 3.78
CA GLN A 101 -6.93 -16.81 4.66
C GLN A 101 -7.20 -16.45 6.12
N LEU A 102 -6.55 -15.39 6.60
CA LEU A 102 -6.72 -14.90 7.97
C LEU A 102 -8.15 -14.44 8.22
N GLY A 103 -8.74 -13.67 7.29
CA GLY A 103 -10.13 -13.23 7.40
C GLY A 103 -11.15 -14.38 7.43
N LYS A 104 -10.90 -15.49 6.72
CA LYS A 104 -11.76 -16.68 6.78
C LYS A 104 -11.68 -17.40 8.12
N ASN A 105 -10.50 -17.45 8.74
CA ASN A 105 -10.33 -18.09 10.06
C ASN A 105 -11.14 -17.38 11.16
N TYR A 106 -11.40 -16.08 11.04
CA TYR A 106 -12.30 -15.35 11.96
C TYR A 106 -13.78 -15.60 11.72
N LEU A 107 -14.18 -15.89 10.48
CA LEU A 107 -15.58 -16.21 10.16
C LEU A 107 -15.98 -17.62 10.63
N THR A 108 -15.02 -18.45 11.04
CA THR A 108 -15.23 -19.84 11.47
C THR A 108 -15.25 -20.05 12.98
N TYR A 109 -15.09 -19.01 13.82
CA TYR A 109 -15.32 -19.15 15.27
C TYR A 109 -16.83 -19.01 15.57
N PRO A 110 -17.49 -20.06 16.08
CA PRO A 110 -18.85 -19.94 16.56
C PRO A 110 -18.88 -19.15 17.86
N LEU A 111 -19.85 -18.25 17.97
CA LEU A 111 -20.28 -17.56 19.20
C LEU A 111 -20.67 -18.57 20.29
#